data_AF-A0AAD9KG53-F1
#
_entry.id   AF-A0AAD9KG53-F1
#
_cell.length_a   1.000
_cell.length_b   1.000
_cell.length_c   1.000
_cell.angle_alpha   90.00
_cell.angle_beta   90.00
_cell.angle_gamma   90.00
#
_symmetry.space_group_name_H-M   'P 1'
#
loop_
_entity.id
_entity.type
_entity.pdbx_description
1 polymer ?
#
loop_
_entity_poly.entity_id
_entity_poly.type
_entity_poly.pdbx_seq_one_letter_code
_entity_poly.pdbx_strand_id
1 'polypeptide(L)'
;MTILYKYHLDDWINAKLDDFILAHDRLENPDFIHRDDVSLYAVDRTHAIFVQCSNSVYQKNFFILGQYYGAEKVITISLKYFNQLPERLEETQTKIIFIHNQGRCGSTLLTSLFKETGRCLCISEPHCYNNVRYNIYTKGLWYGDRAKRILRNIVRVLCKPYHQLNNWRTSSNLQLSPSPAWN
;
A
#
# COMPACT_ATOMS: atom_id res chain seq x y z
N MET A 1 -17.68 1.52 2.78
CA MET A 1 -18.39 2.57 2.02
C MET A 1 -18.37 2.21 0.55
N THR A 2 -19.48 2.42 -0.14
CA THR A 2 -19.62 2.19 -1.58
C THR A 2 -19.17 3.45 -2.33
N ILE A 3 -18.42 3.27 -3.41
CA ILE A 3 -17.97 4.37 -4.26
C ILE A 3 -19.09 4.70 -5.26
N LEU A 4 -19.62 5.92 -5.17
CA LEU A 4 -20.58 6.45 -6.13
C LEU A 4 -19.88 7.06 -7.34
N TYR A 5 -18.73 7.69 -7.09
CA TYR A 5 -17.92 8.32 -8.13
C TYR A 5 -16.46 8.43 -7.68
N LYS A 6 -15.54 8.43 -8.64
CA LYS A 6 -14.11 8.62 -8.41
C LYS A 6 -13.71 9.96 -9.01
N TYR A 7 -13.13 10.83 -8.20
CA TYR A 7 -12.78 12.18 -8.60
C TYR A 7 -11.40 12.53 -8.09
N HIS A 8 -10.41 12.52 -8.98
CA HIS A 8 -9.06 12.90 -8.64
C HIS A 8 -8.77 14.28 -9.25
N LEU A 9 -8.86 15.33 -8.43
CA LEU A 9 -8.26 16.63 -8.77
C LEU A 9 -6.75 16.42 -8.86
N ASP A 10 -6.11 16.97 -9.90
CA ASP A 10 -4.75 16.71 -10.43
C ASP A 10 -3.54 16.69 -9.46
N ASP A 11 -3.75 16.72 -8.15
CA ASP A 11 -2.72 16.50 -7.15
C ASP A 11 -2.38 15.01 -7.03
N TRP A 12 -1.66 14.46 -8.00
CA TRP A 12 -0.98 13.14 -7.96
C TRP A 12 0.00 12.98 -6.77
N ILE A 13 -0.02 13.89 -5.81
CA ILE A 13 0.92 13.99 -4.71
C ILE A 13 0.29 13.40 -3.43
N ASN A 14 -1.03 13.54 -3.22
CA ASN A 14 -1.66 13.22 -1.94
C ASN A 14 -2.97 12.44 -2.10
N ALA A 15 -2.91 11.14 -1.88
CA ALA A 15 -4.09 10.29 -1.72
C ALA A 15 -4.93 10.76 -0.52
N LYS A 16 -6.25 10.88 -0.70
CA LYS A 16 -7.18 11.38 0.33
C LYS A 16 -8.57 10.78 0.17
N LEU A 17 -9.40 10.90 1.21
CA LEU A 17 -10.77 10.39 1.15
C LEU A 17 -11.59 11.05 0.05
N ASP A 18 -11.35 12.34 -0.17
CA ASP A 18 -12.02 13.18 -1.16
C ASP A 18 -11.76 12.76 -2.61
N ASP A 19 -10.84 11.81 -2.85
CA ASP A 19 -10.66 11.18 -4.16
C ASP A 19 -11.90 10.35 -4.57
N PHE A 20 -12.83 10.12 -3.64
CA PHE A 20 -14.03 9.33 -3.83
C PHE A 20 -15.28 10.07 -3.33
N ILE A 21 -16.36 10.00 -4.10
CA ILE A 21 -17.71 10.31 -3.61
C ILE A 21 -18.28 9.01 -3.05
N LEU A 22 -18.66 9.03 -1.77
CA LEU A 22 -18.93 7.83 -0.99
C LEU A 22 -20.35 7.81 -0.45
N ALA A 23 -20.95 6.63 -0.44
CA ALA A 23 -22.13 6.31 0.35
C ALA A 23 -21.73 5.36 1.48
N HIS A 24 -22.17 5.65 2.70
CA HIS A 24 -22.05 4.69 3.79
C HIS A 24 -22.96 3.49 3.50
N ASP A 25 -22.38 2.29 3.56
CA ASP A 25 -23.08 1.03 3.27
C ASP A 25 -23.26 0.26 4.59
N ARG A 26 -22.15 -0.15 5.20
CA ARG A 26 -22.15 -0.94 6.43
C ARG A 26 -20.90 -0.72 7.27
N LEU A 27 -21.00 -1.12 8.53
CA LEU A 27 -19.87 -1.29 9.43
C LEU A 27 -19.30 -2.70 9.27
N GLU A 28 -17.98 -2.81 9.27
CA GLU A 28 -17.25 -4.08 9.13
C GLU A 28 -16.51 -4.43 10.42
N ASN A 29 -16.23 -5.71 10.61
CA ASN A 29 -15.25 -6.11 11.62
C ASN A 29 -13.88 -5.47 11.25
N PRO A 30 -13.16 -4.87 12.21
CA PRO A 30 -11.86 -4.27 11.92
C PRO A 30 -10.84 -5.21 11.27
N ASP A 31 -10.95 -6.52 11.48
CA ASP A 31 -10.09 -7.54 10.88
C ASP A 31 -10.29 -7.64 9.35
N PHE A 32 -11.35 -7.03 8.81
CA PHE A 32 -11.60 -6.92 7.37
C PHE A 32 -10.41 -6.32 6.62
N ILE A 33 -9.63 -5.44 7.24
CA ILE A 33 -8.46 -4.82 6.60
C ILE A 33 -7.29 -5.79 6.40
N HIS A 34 -7.31 -6.97 7.04
CA HIS A 34 -6.26 -7.98 6.88
C HIS A 34 -6.39 -8.76 5.58
N ARG A 35 -7.52 -8.67 4.88
CA ARG A 35 -7.72 -9.32 3.58
C ARG A 35 -6.69 -8.84 2.55
N ASP A 36 -6.37 -9.71 1.59
CA ASP A 36 -5.39 -9.45 0.55
C ASP A 36 -5.86 -8.45 -0.51
N ASP A 37 -7.18 -8.37 -0.70
CA ASP A 37 -7.82 -7.41 -1.59
C ASP A 37 -7.95 -6.01 -0.97
N VAL A 38 -7.49 -5.82 0.27
CA VAL A 38 -7.55 -4.54 0.99
C VAL A 38 -6.15 -3.98 1.20
N SER A 39 -5.93 -2.75 0.74
CA SER A 39 -4.65 -2.05 0.82
C SER A 39 -4.81 -0.66 1.45
N LEU A 40 -3.76 -0.21 2.15
CA LEU A 40 -3.72 1.12 2.75
C LEU A 40 -3.55 2.18 1.65
N TYR A 41 -4.52 3.07 1.51
CA TYR A 41 -4.55 4.12 0.49
C TYR A 41 -3.94 5.42 1.02
N ALA A 42 -4.40 5.87 2.18
CA ALA A 42 -3.99 7.13 2.79
C ALA A 42 -4.09 7.08 4.31
N VAL A 43 -3.35 7.97 4.98
CA VAL A 43 -3.48 8.21 6.42
C VAL A 43 -3.60 9.71 6.67
N ASP A 44 -4.69 10.14 7.25
CA ASP A 44 -4.92 11.54 7.61
C ASP A 44 -4.89 11.73 9.13
N ARG A 45 -5.25 12.94 9.59
CA ARG A 45 -5.21 13.35 11.00
C ARG A 45 -6.08 12.49 11.92
N THR A 46 -7.17 11.96 11.40
CA THR A 46 -8.23 11.32 12.18
C THR A 46 -8.50 9.88 11.75
N HIS A 47 -8.14 9.50 10.53
CA HIS A 47 -8.43 8.19 9.95
C HIS A 47 -7.25 7.60 9.17
N ALA A 48 -7.23 6.27 9.12
CA ALA A 48 -6.54 5.53 8.07
C ALA A 48 -7.59 5.06 7.06
N ILE A 49 -7.29 5.27 5.78
CA ILE A 49 -8.17 5.04 4.64
C ILE A 49 -7.59 3.86 3.86
N PHE A 50 -8.43 2.86 3.65
CA PHE A 50 -8.14 1.66 2.91
C PHE A 50 -9.05 1.57 1.70
N VAL A 51 -8.56 0.93 0.64
CA VAL A 51 -9.36 0.59 -0.52
C VAL A 51 -9.38 -0.92 -0.69
N GLN A 52 -10.57 -1.44 -0.98
CA GLN A 52 -10.74 -2.80 -1.46
C GLN A 52 -10.68 -2.77 -2.98
N CYS A 53 -9.82 -3.59 -3.58
CA CYS A 53 -9.63 -3.69 -5.01
C CYS A 53 -9.84 -5.12 -5.50
N SER A 54 -10.65 -5.32 -6.54
CA SER A 54 -10.91 -6.65 -7.11
C SER A 54 -9.67 -7.32 -7.69
N ASN A 55 -8.69 -6.53 -8.13
CA ASN A 55 -7.41 -7.01 -8.64
C ASN A 55 -6.29 -6.70 -7.65
N SER A 56 -5.27 -7.56 -7.61
CA SER A 56 -4.09 -7.33 -6.77
C SER A 56 -3.37 -6.06 -7.19
N VAL A 57 -3.47 -5.03 -6.34
CA VAL A 57 -2.79 -3.73 -6.55
C VAL A 57 -1.28 -3.87 -6.57
N TYR A 58 -0.75 -4.91 -5.93
CA TYR A 58 0.68 -5.20 -5.83
C TYR A 58 1.31 -5.65 -7.16
N GLN A 59 0.50 -6.13 -8.11
CA GLN A 59 0.98 -6.48 -9.44
C GLN A 59 1.17 -5.23 -10.32
N LYS A 60 0.55 -4.10 -9.99
CA LYS A 60 0.58 -2.89 -10.82
C LYS A 60 1.90 -2.12 -10.68
N ASN A 61 2.43 -1.61 -11.78
CA ASN A 61 3.69 -0.84 -11.80
C ASN A 61 3.60 0.49 -11.07
N PHE A 62 2.38 1.03 -10.93
CA PHE A 62 2.09 2.20 -10.11
C PHE A 62 1.04 1.79 -9.07
N PHE A 63 1.48 1.61 -7.83
CA PHE A 63 0.64 1.10 -6.76
C PHE A 63 -0.60 1.97 -6.56
N ILE A 64 -0.42 3.28 -6.48
CA ILE A 64 -1.51 4.24 -6.28
C ILE A 64 -2.53 4.23 -7.43
N LEU A 65 -2.09 4.13 -8.68
CA LEU A 65 -3.01 4.05 -9.82
C LEU A 65 -3.81 2.76 -9.75
N GLY A 66 -3.15 1.65 -9.41
CA GLY A 66 -3.79 0.38 -9.16
C GLY A 66 -4.88 0.48 -8.09
N GLN A 67 -4.57 1.16 -6.99
CA GLN A 67 -5.51 1.42 -5.90
C GLN A 67 -6.69 2.28 -6.36
N TYR A 68 -6.45 3.46 -6.93
CA TYR A 68 -7.49 4.39 -7.33
C TYR A 68 -8.43 3.79 -8.39
N TYR A 69 -7.87 3.31 -9.50
CA TYR A 69 -8.69 2.74 -10.59
C TYR A 69 -9.33 1.41 -10.19
N GLY A 70 -8.65 0.59 -9.38
CA GLY A 70 -9.15 -0.70 -8.92
C GLY A 70 -10.06 -0.66 -7.71
N ALA A 71 -10.19 0.49 -7.03
CA ALA A 71 -11.02 0.60 -5.82
C ALA A 71 -12.51 0.33 -6.10
N GLU A 72 -13.11 -0.58 -5.34
CA GLU A 72 -14.54 -0.89 -5.38
C GLU A 72 -15.24 -0.42 -4.10
N LYS A 73 -14.52 -0.50 -2.98
CA LYS A 73 -14.99 -0.02 -1.68
C LYS A 73 -13.90 0.78 -0.99
N VAL A 74 -14.33 1.74 -0.19
CA VAL A 74 -13.46 2.47 0.75
C VAL A 74 -13.80 2.05 2.17
N ILE A 75 -12.77 1.73 2.94
CA ILE A 75 -12.86 1.40 4.36
C ILE A 75 -12.08 2.45 5.14
N THR A 76 -12.67 2.99 6.20
CA THR A 76 -12.01 3.95 7.09
C THR A 76 -12.01 3.41 8.50
N ILE A 77 -10.88 3.54 9.17
CA ILE A 77 -10.75 3.28 10.61
C ILE A 77 -10.18 4.51 11.28
N SER A 78 -10.51 4.72 12.56
CA SER A 78 -9.91 5.83 13.31
C SER A 78 -8.38 5.68 13.38
N LEU A 79 -7.65 6.79 13.36
CA LEU A 79 -6.20 6.80 13.51
C LEU A 79 -5.79 6.22 14.87
N LYS A 80 -6.64 6.34 15.90
CA LYS A 80 -6.44 5.69 17.20
C LYS A 80 -6.37 4.17 17.03
N TYR A 81 -7.35 3.58 16.33
CA TYR A 81 -7.39 2.15 16.07
C TYR A 81 -6.24 1.70 15.15
N PHE A 82 -5.95 2.48 14.09
CA PHE A 82 -4.80 2.24 13.22
C PHE A 82 -3.47 2.17 13.99
N ASN A 83 -3.32 2.96 15.06
CA ASN A 83 -2.11 2.92 15.85
C ASN A 83 -1.96 1.67 16.73
N GLN A 84 -3.04 0.96 17.00
CA GLN A 84 -3.09 -0.27 17.79
C GLN A 84 -2.98 -1.53 16.91
N LEU A 85 -3.34 -1.42 15.63
CA LEU A 85 -3.36 -2.53 14.69
C LEU A 85 -2.04 -3.31 14.59
N PRO A 86 -0.87 -2.66 14.52
CA PRO A 86 0.37 -3.40 14.38
C PRO A 86 0.74 -4.22 15.61
N GLU A 87 0.24 -3.91 16.81
CA GLU A 87 0.44 -4.77 17.98
C GLU A 87 -0.22 -6.14 17.81
N ARG A 88 -1.19 -6.25 16.91
CA ARG A 88 -1.91 -7.49 16.57
C ARG A 88 -1.38 -8.17 15.30
N LEU A 89 -0.58 -7.45 14.50
CA LEU A 89 0.12 -8.05 13.39
C LEU A 89 1.32 -8.83 13.95
N GLU A 90 1.44 -10.09 13.56
CA GLU A 90 2.66 -10.86 13.83
C GLU A 90 3.88 -10.09 13.33
N GLU A 91 5.00 -10.23 14.04
CA GLU A 91 6.24 -9.61 13.61
C GLU A 91 6.72 -10.29 12.33
N THR A 92 6.59 -9.58 11.21
CA THR A 92 7.01 -10.11 9.92
C THR A 92 8.53 -10.15 9.87
N GLN A 93 9.11 -11.34 9.75
CA GLN A 93 10.55 -11.52 9.48
C GLN A 93 10.95 -11.11 8.04
N THR A 94 10.02 -10.52 7.28
CA THR A 94 10.25 -10.09 5.90
C THR A 94 11.29 -8.97 5.86
N LYS A 95 12.32 -9.16 5.04
CA LYS A 95 13.33 -8.13 4.78
C LYS A 95 12.72 -7.01 3.94
N ILE A 96 12.77 -5.79 4.46
CA ILE A 96 12.23 -4.60 3.79
C ILE A 96 13.40 -3.81 3.19
N ILE A 97 13.29 -3.43 1.92
CA ILE A 97 14.26 -2.59 1.22
C ILE A 97 13.56 -1.30 0.82
N PHE A 98 14.07 -0.16 1.28
CA PHE A 98 13.62 1.15 0.84
C PHE A 98 14.51 1.64 -0.30
N ILE A 99 13.90 1.97 -1.43
CA ILE A 99 14.58 2.57 -2.57
C ILE A 99 14.11 4.02 -2.65
N HIS A 100 15.05 4.94 -2.50
CA HIS A 100 14.80 6.38 -2.62
C HIS A 100 15.43 6.89 -3.89
N ASN A 101 14.62 7.57 -4.70
CA ASN A 101 15.04 8.02 -6.00
C ASN A 101 14.25 9.27 -6.41
N GLN A 102 14.82 10.08 -7.30
CA GLN A 102 14.08 11.16 -7.94
C GLN A 102 13.18 10.61 -9.04
N GLY A 103 12.17 11.39 -9.46
CA GLY A 103 11.36 11.02 -10.61
C GLY A 103 12.21 10.83 -11.87
N ARG A 104 11.78 9.91 -12.75
CA ARG A 104 12.38 9.68 -14.09
C ARG A 104 13.81 9.11 -14.11
N CYS A 105 14.27 8.48 -13.02
CA CYS A 105 15.58 7.81 -12.98
C CYS A 105 15.54 6.29 -13.24
N GLY A 106 14.40 5.75 -13.69
CA GLY A 106 14.26 4.31 -13.96
C GLY A 106 13.81 3.47 -12.76
N SER A 107 13.29 4.06 -11.69
CA SER A 107 12.71 3.29 -10.56
C SER A 107 11.57 2.34 -10.98
N THR A 108 10.77 2.72 -11.98
CA THR A 108 9.73 1.84 -12.55
C THR A 108 10.35 0.60 -13.22
N LEU A 109 11.47 0.76 -13.93
CA LEU A 109 12.19 -0.38 -14.51
C LEU A 109 12.75 -1.28 -13.40
N LEU A 110 13.40 -0.68 -12.40
CA LEU A 110 13.97 -1.41 -11.27
C LEU A 110 12.91 -2.21 -10.49
N THR A 111 11.77 -1.59 -10.20
CA THR A 111 10.64 -2.27 -9.53
C THR A 111 10.05 -3.38 -10.39
N SER A 112 9.98 -3.21 -11.71
CA SER A 112 9.54 -4.27 -12.63
C SER A 112 10.52 -5.45 -12.60
N LEU A 113 11.83 -5.20 -12.69
CA LEU A 113 12.85 -6.24 -12.61
C LEU A 113 12.76 -7.06 -11.31
N PHE A 114 12.58 -6.41 -10.16
CA PHE A 114 12.42 -7.12 -8.89
C PHE A 114 11.13 -7.95 -8.84
N LYS A 115 10.03 -7.47 -9.42
CA LYS A 115 8.77 -8.24 -9.51
C LYS A 115 8.93 -9.49 -10.36
N GLU A 116 9.64 -9.40 -11.49
CA GLU A 116 9.90 -10.54 -12.38
C GLU A 116 10.70 -11.65 -11.69
N THR A 117 11.52 -11.33 -10.68
CA THR A 117 12.21 -12.37 -9.89
C THR A 117 11.24 -13.24 -9.11
N GLY A 118 10.04 -12.73 -8.80
CA GLY A 118 9.08 -13.40 -7.95
C GLY A 118 9.40 -13.46 -6.46
N ARG A 119 10.62 -13.11 -6.09
CA ARG A 119 11.08 -13.21 -4.71
C ARG A 119 10.78 -11.95 -3.92
N CYS A 120 10.37 -10.88 -4.60
CA CYS A 120 10.13 -9.57 -4.02
C CYS A 120 8.72 -9.08 -4.32
N LEU A 121 8.04 -8.60 -3.29
CA LEU A 121 6.89 -7.73 -3.44
C LEU A 121 7.39 -6.29 -3.60
N CYS A 122 7.05 -5.63 -4.71
CA CYS A 122 7.45 -4.25 -4.94
C CYS A 122 6.25 -3.32 -4.89
N ILE A 123 6.30 -2.36 -3.97
CA ILE A 123 5.29 -1.30 -3.80
C ILE A 123 5.92 0.00 -4.29
N SER A 124 5.53 0.43 -5.49
CA SER A 124 6.00 1.69 -6.07
C SER A 124 5.19 2.86 -5.51
N GLU A 125 5.89 3.86 -4.96
CA GLU A 125 5.32 5.15 -4.56
C GLU A 125 4.02 5.02 -3.72
N PRO A 126 4.05 4.36 -2.55
CA PRO A 126 2.86 4.32 -1.69
C PRO A 126 2.58 5.71 -1.10
N HIS A 127 1.53 6.36 -1.58
CA HIS A 127 1.19 7.74 -1.24
C HIS A 127 0.84 7.98 0.23
N CYS A 128 0.57 6.93 1.00
CA CYS A 128 0.45 7.04 2.46
C CYS A 128 1.73 7.64 3.11
N TYR A 129 2.91 7.50 2.51
CA TYR A 129 4.11 8.23 2.96
C TYR A 129 4.08 9.73 2.61
N ASN A 130 3.48 10.10 1.47
CA ASN A 130 3.29 11.51 1.12
C ASN A 130 2.34 12.19 2.10
N ASN A 131 1.31 11.48 2.58
CA ASN A 131 0.46 12.03 3.64
C ASN A 131 1.24 12.32 4.92
N VAL A 132 2.18 11.46 5.31
CA VAL A 132 3.07 11.72 6.45
C VAL A 132 3.91 12.96 6.20
N ARG A 133 4.59 13.04 5.05
CA ARG A 133 5.38 14.20 4.65
C ARG A 133 4.54 15.48 4.72
N TYR A 134 3.34 15.47 4.15
CA TYR A 134 2.42 16.61 4.12
C TYR A 134 2.02 17.05 5.53
N ASN A 135 1.68 16.10 6.42
CA ASN A 135 1.29 16.39 7.79
C ASN A 135 2.46 16.90 8.65
N ILE A 136 3.71 16.48 8.37
CA ILE A 136 4.91 16.98 9.05
C ILE A 136 5.28 18.38 8.53
N TYR A 137 5.55 18.50 7.23
CA TYR A 137 6.22 19.67 6.67
C TYR A 137 5.27 20.78 6.21
N THR A 138 4.06 20.43 5.76
CA THR A 138 3.11 21.42 5.23
C THR A 138 2.12 21.87 6.30
N LYS A 139 1.61 20.93 7.12
CA LYS A 139 0.61 21.26 8.14
C LYS A 139 1.20 21.43 9.55
N GLY A 140 2.42 20.96 9.81
CA GLY A 140 3.04 21.05 11.15
C GLY A 140 2.30 20.26 12.23
N LEU A 141 1.55 19.21 11.85
CA LEU A 141 0.64 18.49 12.75
C LEU A 141 1.27 17.27 13.40
N TRP A 142 2.24 16.65 12.72
CA TRP A 142 2.91 15.45 13.19
C TRP A 142 4.40 15.72 13.40
N TYR A 143 4.92 15.32 14.56
CA TYR A 143 6.32 15.52 14.93
C TYR A 143 6.79 14.42 15.90
N GLY A 144 8.10 14.26 16.01
CA GLY A 144 8.75 13.34 16.95
C GLY A 144 8.19 11.91 16.90
N ASP A 145 7.89 11.36 18.07
CA ASP A 145 7.45 9.96 18.21
C ASP A 145 6.08 9.68 17.58
N ARG A 146 5.23 10.71 17.44
CA ARG A 146 3.96 10.56 16.74
C ARG A 146 4.19 10.23 15.26
N ALA A 147 5.08 10.97 14.60
CA ALA A 147 5.42 10.74 13.19
C ALA A 147 6.09 9.36 13.00
N LYS A 148 7.06 9.03 13.87
CA LYS A 148 7.74 7.71 13.85
C LYS A 148 6.77 6.56 14.02
N ARG A 149 5.82 6.67 14.97
CA ARG A 149 4.80 5.64 15.21
C ARG A 149 3.91 5.45 13.99
N ILE A 150 3.41 6.53 13.38
CA ILE A 150 2.56 6.44 12.19
C ILE A 150 3.33 5.81 11.02
N LEU A 151 4.58 6.23 10.78
CA LEU A 151 5.43 5.64 9.73
C LEU A 151 5.66 4.14 9.95
N ARG A 152 6.03 3.75 11.16
CA ARG A 152 6.20 2.34 11.52
C ARG A 152 4.92 1.55 11.25
N ASN A 153 3.77 2.10 11.59
CA ASN A 153 2.49 1.44 11.43
C ASN A 153 2.09 1.31 9.95
N ILE A 154 2.37 2.34 9.13
CA ILE A 154 2.24 2.28 7.67
C ILE A 154 3.08 1.13 7.11
N VAL A 155 4.37 1.06 7.46
CA VAL A 155 5.28 0.00 6.99
C VAL A 155 4.73 -1.38 7.34
N ARG A 156 4.32 -1.60 8.60
CA ARG A 156 3.80 -2.90 9.05
C ARG A 156 2.50 -3.30 8.34
N VAL A 157 1.62 -2.36 8.05
CA VAL A 157 0.37 -2.62 7.32
C VAL A 157 0.65 -2.91 5.84
N LEU A 158 1.51 -2.12 5.20
CA LEU A 158 1.90 -2.36 3.80
C LEU A 158 2.61 -3.70 3.62
N CYS A 159 3.44 -4.10 4.59
CA CYS A 159 4.25 -5.31 4.56
C CYS A 159 3.64 -6.52 5.30
N LYS A 160 2.35 -6.49 5.63
CA LYS A 160 1.66 -7.64 6.22
C LYS A 160 1.78 -8.89 5.30
N PRO A 161 1.69 -10.12 5.83
CA PRO A 161 1.66 -11.31 4.98
C PRO A 161 0.45 -11.29 4.04
N TYR A 162 0.65 -11.57 2.74
CA TYR A 162 -0.45 -11.70 1.77
C TYR A 162 -0.55 -13.15 1.30
N HIS A 163 -1.72 -13.78 1.44
CA HIS A 163 -1.93 -15.17 1.05
C HIS A 163 -1.95 -15.36 -0.48
N GLN A 164 -2.46 -14.38 -1.22
CA GLN A 164 -2.48 -14.38 -2.69
C GLN A 164 -1.07 -14.43 -3.30
N LEU A 165 -0.04 -13.96 -2.60
CA LEU A 165 1.35 -14.07 -3.05
C LEU A 165 1.91 -15.49 -2.86
N ASN A 166 1.38 -16.31 -1.96
CA ASN A 166 1.83 -17.70 -1.89
C ASN A 166 1.40 -18.51 -3.13
N ASN A 167 0.30 -18.10 -3.77
CA ASN A 167 -0.18 -18.71 -5.01
C ASN A 167 0.51 -18.15 -6.27
N TRP A 168 1.08 -16.94 -6.22
CA TRP A 168 1.88 -16.40 -7.34
C TRP A 168 3.07 -17.35 -7.62
N ARG A 169 3.74 -17.82 -6.55
CA ARG A 169 4.87 -18.77 -6.59
C ARG A 169 4.56 -20.09 -7.28
N THR A 170 3.32 -20.57 -7.21
CA THR A 170 2.94 -21.87 -7.80
C THR A 170 2.56 -21.73 -9.27
N SER A 171 2.02 -20.60 -9.69
CA SER A 171 1.70 -20.31 -11.10
C SER A 171 2.91 -19.87 -11.94
N SER A 172 3.97 -19.35 -11.32
CA SER A 172 5.19 -18.89 -12.00
C SER A 172 6.29 -19.96 -12.04
N ASN A 173 5.94 -21.23 -12.24
CA ASN A 173 6.91 -22.27 -12.61
C ASN A 173 7.45 -22.00 -14.03
N LEU A 174 8.12 -20.86 -14.23
CA LEU A 174 9.24 -20.81 -15.15
C LEU A 174 10.32 -21.67 -14.52
N GLN A 175 10.44 -22.90 -15.02
CA GLN A 175 11.68 -23.66 -14.93
C GLN A 175 12.79 -22.73 -15.42
N LEU A 176 13.53 -22.13 -14.50
CA LEU A 176 14.84 -21.59 -14.81
C LEU A 176 15.68 -22.81 -15.20
N SER A 177 15.78 -23.06 -16.51
CA SER A 177 16.78 -23.98 -17.05
C SER A 177 18.13 -23.58 -16.46
N PRO A 178 18.94 -24.52 -15.96
CA PRO A 178 20.26 -24.19 -15.43
C PRO A 178 21.03 -23.41 -16.50
N SER A 179 21.55 -22.24 -16.12
CA SER A 179 22.43 -21.43 -16.98
C SER A 179 23.52 -22.35 -17.52
N PRO A 180 23.88 -22.27 -18.82
CA PRO A 180 25.08 -22.94 -19.32
C PRO A 180 26.25 -22.47 -18.48
N ALA A 181 27.00 -23.42 -17.91
CA ALA A 181 28.29 -23.13 -17.33
C ALA A 181 29.17 -22.57 -18.46
N TRP A 182 29.60 -21.32 -18.32
CA TRP A 182 30.65 -20.78 -19.18
C TRP A 182 31.95 -21.47 -18.76
N ASN A 183 32.36 -22.46 -19.57
CA ASN A 183 33.73 -22.98 -19.60
C ASN A 183 34.54 -22.20 -20.62
#